data_AF-A0A937P9W8-F1
#
_entry.id   AF-A0A937P9W8-F1
#
_cell.length_a   1.000
_cell.length_b   1.000
_cell.length_c   1.000
_cell.angle_alpha   90.00
_cell.angle_beta   90.00
_cell.angle_gamma   90.00
#
_symmetry.space_group_name_H-M   'P 1'
#
loop_
_entity.id
_entity.type
_entity.pdbx_description
1 polymer ?
#
loop_
_entity_poly.entity_id
_entity_poly.type
_entity_poly.pdbx_seq_one_letter_code
_entity_poly.pdbx_strand_id
1 'polypeptide(L)'
;MKTTDNKINVVLERNCSNCNYFFPFLLHGPSEYGICLNNTEFEPYIEELLENENYDCCKELIEEKKFDGNEHYCKDFEMVEIIETDSSMYELFGIGPNDEQNLTEAVNLSLKNRAVEDYREMLQHSDPENRLKAFETLSALASMNNKEAIKLLIESFKDIPAPVSLEAVHFKLEVFRFVNRDDYVQDLIPVLFRDLYETKSTNQTRQWISEIFRFLSIYKKEEKVTGNLEKMLTEKQFSYRIKKRIKDILEEDCY
;
A
#
# COMPACT_ATOMS: atom_id res chain seq x y z
N MET A 1 -27.28 22.30 37.90
CA MET A 1 -26.01 22.33 37.14
C MET A 1 -26.40 22.31 35.67
N LYS A 2 -26.06 23.37 34.92
CA LYS A 2 -26.31 23.45 33.48
C LYS A 2 -25.13 22.76 32.80
N THR A 3 -25.39 21.67 32.09
CA THR A 3 -24.47 21.09 31.12
C THR A 3 -24.38 22.05 29.95
N THR A 4 -23.17 22.55 29.71
CA THR A 4 -22.87 23.37 28.53
C THR A 4 -22.24 22.43 27.52
N ASP A 5 -23.02 22.06 26.50
CA ASP A 5 -22.53 21.38 25.30
C ASP A 5 -21.49 22.28 24.65
N ASN A 6 -20.21 21.93 24.79
CA ASN A 6 -19.12 22.67 24.19
C ASN A 6 -18.88 22.10 22.79
N LYS A 7 -19.69 22.54 21.82
CA LYS A 7 -19.45 22.27 20.40
C LYS A 7 -18.11 22.90 20.00
N ILE A 8 -17.12 22.07 19.73
CA ILE A 8 -15.87 22.50 19.09
C ILE A 8 -16.20 22.75 17.62
N ASN A 9 -16.33 24.01 17.22
CA ASN A 9 -16.44 24.38 15.80
C ASN A 9 -15.04 24.30 15.17
N VAL A 10 -14.70 23.17 14.55
CA VAL A 10 -13.58 23.12 13.61
C VAL A 10 -13.96 23.99 12.41
N VAL A 11 -13.25 25.11 12.23
CA VAL A 11 -13.49 26.02 11.10
C VAL A 11 -12.76 25.47 9.88
N LEU A 12 -13.37 24.50 9.20
CA LEU A 12 -12.88 24.03 7.89
C LEU A 12 -13.15 25.09 6.82
N GLU A 13 -12.19 25.29 5.93
CA GLU A 13 -12.40 26.10 4.73
C GLU A 13 -13.51 25.47 3.87
N ARG A 14 -14.47 26.29 3.42
CA ARG A 14 -15.59 25.85 2.58
C ARG A 14 -15.18 25.64 1.13
N ASN A 15 -14.20 24.78 0.91
CA ASN A 15 -13.77 24.34 -0.41
C ASN A 15 -14.36 22.95 -0.72
N CYS A 16 -14.34 22.55 -1.98
CA CYS A 16 -14.89 21.25 -2.38
C CYS A 16 -14.14 20.08 -1.76
N SER A 17 -12.83 20.17 -1.50
CA SER A 17 -12.07 19.07 -0.88
C SER A 17 -12.59 18.67 0.51
N ASN A 18 -13.28 19.59 1.20
CA ASN A 18 -13.89 19.36 2.52
C ASN A 18 -15.41 19.04 2.44
N CYS A 19 -15.94 18.75 1.24
CA CYS A 19 -17.34 18.46 1.00
C CYS A 19 -17.60 16.94 0.99
N ASN A 20 -18.72 16.50 1.57
CA ASN A 20 -19.17 15.09 1.52
C ASN A 20 -19.31 14.52 0.10
N TYR A 21 -19.53 15.38 -0.88
CA TYR A 21 -19.72 14.97 -2.27
C TYR A 21 -18.42 14.94 -3.08
N PHE A 22 -17.27 15.27 -2.50
CA PHE A 22 -16.00 15.25 -3.21
C PHE A 22 -15.37 13.86 -3.18
N PHE A 23 -15.04 13.34 -4.35
CA PHE A 23 -14.39 12.05 -4.51
C PHE A 23 -13.02 12.21 -5.18
N PRO A 24 -11.92 11.83 -4.51
CA PRO A 24 -10.57 12.07 -5.02
C PRO A 24 -10.27 11.22 -6.26
N PHE A 25 -9.54 11.81 -7.20
CA PHE A 25 -9.13 11.16 -8.44
C PHE A 25 -8.09 10.03 -8.23
N LEU A 26 -7.32 10.09 -7.15
CA LEU A 26 -6.33 9.07 -6.79
C LEU A 26 -6.59 8.57 -5.37
N LEU A 27 -6.86 7.27 -5.21
CA LEU A 27 -6.93 6.61 -3.90
C LEU A 27 -5.56 6.43 -3.23
N HIS A 28 -4.47 6.51 -4.00
CA HIS A 28 -3.12 6.20 -3.52
C HIS A 28 -2.15 7.38 -3.64
N GLY A 29 -2.62 8.59 -3.37
CA GLY A 29 -1.76 9.76 -3.24
C GLY A 29 -2.55 11.03 -2.92
N PRO A 30 -1.89 12.08 -2.40
CA PRO A 30 -2.52 13.38 -2.25
C PRO A 30 -2.83 13.93 -3.66
N SER A 31 -4.11 13.95 -4.01
CA SER A 31 -4.60 14.60 -5.22
C SER A 31 -5.51 15.74 -4.82
N GLU A 32 -5.14 16.94 -5.23
CA GLU A 32 -5.98 18.14 -5.13
C GLU A 32 -7.17 18.05 -6.11
N TYR A 33 -7.10 17.13 -7.08
CA TYR A 33 -8.14 16.89 -8.07
C TYR A 33 -9.12 15.79 -7.65
N GLY A 34 -10.40 16.05 -7.89
CA GLY A 34 -11.48 15.09 -7.70
C GLY A 34 -12.70 15.40 -8.53
N ILE A 35 -13.76 14.63 -8.32
CA ILE A 35 -15.07 14.79 -8.95
C ILE A 35 -16.14 15.06 -7.90
N CYS A 36 -17.29 15.57 -8.34
CA CYS A 36 -18.46 15.77 -7.47
C CYS A 36 -19.46 14.63 -7.70
N LEU A 37 -19.73 13.84 -6.66
CA LEU A 37 -20.70 12.74 -6.69
C LEU A 37 -22.15 13.22 -6.78
N ASN A 38 -22.43 14.49 -6.49
CA ASN A 38 -23.76 15.09 -6.69
C ASN A 38 -24.03 15.46 -8.17
N ASN A 39 -23.06 15.28 -9.06
CA ASN A 39 -23.31 15.43 -10.49
C ASN A 39 -24.05 14.17 -11.01
N THR A 40 -25.26 14.38 -11.51
CA THR A 40 -26.16 13.34 -12.04
C THR A 40 -25.55 12.50 -13.15
N GLU A 41 -24.54 12.99 -13.87
CA GLU A 41 -23.82 12.21 -14.89
C GLU A 41 -23.04 11.03 -14.27
N PHE A 42 -22.67 11.10 -12.98
CA PHE A 42 -22.02 10.02 -12.25
C PHE A 42 -22.98 9.03 -11.59
N GLU A 43 -24.29 9.32 -11.52
CA GLU A 43 -25.31 8.48 -10.88
C GLU A 43 -25.24 7.00 -11.31
N PRO A 44 -25.04 6.65 -12.60
CA PRO A 44 -24.93 5.25 -13.03
C PRO A 44 -23.67 4.51 -12.53
N TYR A 45 -22.68 5.25 -12.02
CA TYR A 45 -21.35 4.74 -11.67
C TYR A 45 -21.06 4.82 -10.17
N ILE A 46 -21.96 5.39 -9.36
CA ILE A 46 -21.73 5.64 -7.92
C ILE A 46 -21.40 4.34 -7.18
N GLU A 47 -22.15 3.27 -7.40
CA GLU A 47 -21.92 1.97 -6.75
C GLU A 47 -20.53 1.42 -7.11
N GLU A 48 -20.16 1.46 -8.39
CA GLU A 48 -18.88 0.95 -8.88
C GLU A 48 -17.68 1.79 -8.42
N LEU A 49 -17.86 3.11 -8.27
CA LEU A 49 -16.85 4.02 -7.77
C LEU A 49 -16.64 3.90 -6.26
N LEU A 50 -17.71 3.76 -5.48
CA LEU A 50 -17.64 3.73 -4.02
C LEU A 50 -17.35 2.34 -3.46
N GLU A 51 -17.94 1.28 -4.02
CA GLU A 51 -17.83 -0.08 -3.47
C GLU A 51 -16.63 -0.85 -4.07
N ASN A 52 -16.36 -0.65 -5.36
CA ASN A 52 -15.35 -1.42 -6.10
C ASN A 52 -14.09 -0.59 -6.43
N GLU A 53 -14.08 0.70 -6.10
CA GLU A 53 -12.98 1.63 -6.40
C GLU A 53 -12.55 1.58 -7.88
N ASN A 54 -13.51 1.32 -8.78
CA ASN A 54 -13.21 1.04 -10.18
C ASN A 54 -13.50 2.26 -11.07
N TYR A 55 -12.46 3.04 -11.32
CA TYR A 55 -12.50 4.27 -12.13
C TYR A 55 -12.56 4.01 -13.64
N ASP A 56 -12.23 2.78 -14.09
CA ASP A 56 -12.19 2.47 -15.51
C ASP A 56 -13.59 2.48 -16.14
N CYS A 57 -14.66 2.33 -15.34
CA CYS A 57 -16.04 2.34 -15.82
C CYS A 57 -16.52 3.70 -16.35
N CYS A 58 -15.92 4.82 -15.90
CA CYS A 58 -16.30 6.18 -16.28
C CYS A 58 -15.09 7.11 -16.46
N LYS A 59 -13.92 6.56 -16.78
CA LYS A 59 -12.64 7.28 -16.88
C LYS A 59 -12.68 8.52 -17.77
N GLU A 60 -13.34 8.44 -18.92
CA GLU A 60 -13.48 9.58 -19.84
C GLU A 60 -14.29 10.72 -19.21
N LEU A 61 -15.37 10.39 -18.51
CA LEU A 61 -16.21 11.36 -17.80
C LEU A 61 -15.47 11.99 -16.62
N ILE A 62 -14.66 11.21 -15.90
CA ILE A 62 -13.81 11.70 -14.82
C ILE A 62 -12.77 12.69 -15.35
N GLU A 63 -12.09 12.34 -16.45
CA GLU A 63 -11.11 13.23 -17.08
C GLU A 63 -11.73 14.54 -17.56
N GLU A 64 -12.96 14.49 -18.06
CA GLU A 64 -13.69 15.68 -18.49
C GLU A 64 -14.13 16.58 -17.31
N LYS A 65 -14.56 15.97 -16.21
CA LYS A 65 -15.26 16.67 -15.11
C LYS A 65 -14.42 16.88 -13.87
N LYS A 66 -13.19 16.35 -13.79
CA LYS A 66 -12.31 16.57 -12.64
C LYS A 66 -11.96 18.04 -12.47
N PHE A 67 -11.88 18.48 -11.23
CA PHE A 67 -11.54 19.85 -10.88
C PHE A 67 -10.67 19.88 -9.63
N ASP A 68 -9.97 21.00 -9.43
CA ASP A 68 -9.22 21.26 -8.22
C ASP A 68 -10.17 21.59 -7.05
N GLY A 69 -10.17 20.71 -6.04
CA GLY A 69 -11.02 20.79 -4.86
C GLY A 69 -10.70 21.97 -3.95
N ASN A 70 -9.52 22.58 -4.05
CA ASN A 70 -9.12 23.74 -3.27
C ASN A 70 -9.58 25.07 -3.88
N GLU A 71 -9.78 25.11 -5.20
CA GLU A 71 -10.14 26.35 -5.92
C GLU A 71 -11.66 26.56 -6.05
N HIS A 72 -12.46 25.50 -5.89
CA HIS A 72 -13.91 25.54 -6.16
C HIS A 72 -14.75 25.66 -4.89
N TYR A 73 -15.68 26.62 -4.91
CA TYR A 73 -16.72 26.77 -3.89
C TYR A 73 -17.98 25.99 -4.30
N CYS A 74 -18.35 24.98 -3.51
CA CYS A 74 -19.58 24.21 -3.72
C CYS A 74 -20.80 24.97 -3.18
N LYS A 75 -21.84 25.14 -4.00
CA LYS A 75 -23.13 25.71 -3.55
C LYS A 75 -23.93 24.74 -2.69
N ASP A 76 -23.76 23.45 -2.95
CA ASP A 76 -24.37 22.33 -2.22
C ASP A 76 -23.37 21.76 -1.20
N PHE A 77 -22.53 22.63 -0.62
CA PHE A 77 -21.52 22.22 0.34
C PHE A 77 -22.20 21.58 1.55
N GLU A 78 -21.97 20.29 1.70
CA GLU A 78 -22.31 19.54 2.91
C GLU A 78 -20.99 19.16 3.58
N MET A 79 -20.82 19.67 4.79
CA MET A 79 -19.61 19.42 5.58
C MET A 79 -19.48 17.92 5.79
N VAL A 80 -18.26 17.39 5.60
CA VAL A 80 -17.99 15.99 5.91
C VAL A 80 -18.43 15.68 7.33
N GLU A 81 -19.31 14.70 7.51
CA GLU A 81 -19.61 14.18 8.84
C GLU A 81 -18.35 13.48 9.34
N ILE A 82 -17.56 14.21 10.13
CA ILE A 82 -16.50 13.61 10.91
C ILE A 82 -17.22 12.73 11.93
N ILE A 83 -17.24 11.42 11.70
CA ILE A 83 -17.66 10.46 12.71
C ILE A 83 -16.74 10.70 13.92
N GLU A 84 -17.28 11.28 14.98
CA GLU A 84 -16.59 11.42 16.26
C GLU A 84 -16.12 10.02 16.66
N THR A 85 -14.83 9.76 16.49
CA THR A 85 -14.22 8.55 17.01
C THR A 85 -14.28 8.69 18.52
N ASP A 86 -15.06 7.83 19.18
CA ASP A 86 -15.35 7.88 20.62
C ASP A 86 -14.13 8.37 21.41
N SER A 87 -14.35 9.44 22.16
CA SER A 87 -13.45 10.29 22.94
C SER A 87 -12.51 9.59 23.96
N SER A 88 -12.37 8.27 23.85
CA SER A 88 -11.48 7.39 24.61
C SER A 88 -9.98 7.61 24.36
N MET A 89 -9.60 8.20 23.22
CA MET A 89 -8.19 8.41 22.87
C MET A 89 -7.55 9.53 23.71
N TYR A 90 -8.29 10.60 24.02
CA TYR A 90 -7.79 11.74 24.81
C TYR A 90 -7.56 11.39 26.28
N GLU A 91 -8.43 10.55 26.86
CA GLU A 91 -8.31 10.11 28.25
C GLU A 91 -7.15 9.12 28.46
N LEU A 92 -6.81 8.31 27.45
CA LEU A 92 -5.72 7.33 27.55
C LEU A 92 -4.32 7.99 27.56
N PHE A 93 -4.17 9.13 26.88
CA PHE A 93 -2.89 9.82 26.75
C PHE A 93 -2.76 11.08 27.62
N GLY A 94 -3.85 11.58 28.22
CA GLY A 94 -3.81 12.72 29.15
C GLY A 94 -3.38 14.05 28.50
N ILE A 95 -3.66 14.22 27.20
CA ILE A 95 -3.25 15.40 26.42
C ILE A 95 -4.48 16.24 26.09
N GLY A 96 -4.44 17.54 26.40
CA GLY A 96 -5.53 18.48 26.15
C GLY A 96 -5.70 18.82 24.65
N PRO A 97 -6.88 19.32 24.24
CA PRO A 97 -7.26 19.53 22.84
C PRO A 97 -6.49 20.62 22.07
N ASN A 98 -5.56 21.34 22.71
CA ASN A 98 -4.75 22.40 22.07
C ASN A 98 -3.35 21.94 21.64
N ASP A 99 -3.07 20.65 21.75
CA ASP A 99 -1.73 20.06 21.62
C ASP A 99 -1.72 18.95 20.56
N GLU A 100 -2.34 19.24 19.41
CA GLU A 100 -2.50 18.29 18.29
C GLU A 100 -1.14 17.74 17.77
N GLN A 101 -0.11 18.58 17.84
CA GLN A 101 1.27 18.21 17.54
C GLN A 101 1.84 17.20 18.57
N ASN A 102 1.50 17.37 19.86
CA ASN A 102 1.89 16.43 20.92
C ASN A 102 1.10 15.11 20.85
N LEU A 103 -0.16 15.15 20.39
CA LEU A 103 -0.97 13.93 20.21
C LEU A 103 -0.42 13.07 19.07
N THR A 104 -0.09 13.68 17.92
CA THR A 104 0.51 12.97 16.79
C THR A 104 1.86 12.36 17.17
N GLU A 105 2.71 13.10 17.90
CA GLU A 105 3.97 12.58 18.42
C GLU A 105 3.77 11.44 19.42
N ALA A 106 2.80 11.54 20.33
CA ALA A 106 2.47 10.49 21.29
C ALA A 106 1.96 9.22 20.62
N VAL A 107 1.07 9.35 19.63
CA VAL A 107 0.56 8.22 18.82
C VAL A 107 1.70 7.58 18.04
N ASN A 108 2.54 8.36 17.37
CA ASN A 108 3.70 7.85 16.64
C ASN A 108 4.68 7.11 17.56
N LEU A 109 4.96 7.66 18.75
CA LEU A 109 5.82 7.01 19.74
C LEU A 109 5.19 5.71 20.26
N SER A 110 3.87 5.69 20.46
CA SER A 110 3.13 4.50 20.86
C SER A 110 3.20 3.40 19.79
N LEU A 111 2.91 3.73 18.53
CA LEU A 111 2.98 2.77 17.41
C LEU A 111 4.40 2.26 17.15
N LYS A 112 5.40 3.15 17.25
CA LYS A 112 6.82 2.81 17.10
C LYS A 112 7.29 1.79 18.14
N ASN A 113 6.72 1.82 19.34
CA ASN A 113 7.07 0.92 20.45
C ASN A 113 6.05 -0.20 20.67
N ARG A 114 5.03 -0.33 19.80
CA ARG A 114 4.00 -1.35 19.92
C ARG A 114 4.63 -2.74 19.81
N ALA A 115 4.25 -3.64 20.72
CA ALA A 115 4.62 -5.05 20.68
C ALA A 115 4.06 -5.73 19.42
N VAL A 116 4.75 -6.77 18.94
CA VAL A 116 4.43 -7.45 17.67
C VAL A 116 4.13 -8.93 17.83
N GLU A 117 4.08 -9.42 19.06
CA GLU A 117 3.89 -10.81 19.45
C GLU A 117 2.58 -11.38 18.89
N ASP A 118 1.47 -10.65 18.99
CA ASP A 118 0.18 -11.07 18.46
C ASP A 118 0.24 -11.30 16.94
N TYR A 119 0.98 -10.47 16.20
CA TYR A 119 1.15 -10.62 14.76
C TYR A 119 2.01 -11.83 14.39
N ARG A 120 2.98 -12.20 15.25
CA ARG A 120 3.78 -13.41 15.06
C ARG A 120 2.89 -14.65 15.10
N GLU A 121 1.93 -14.70 16.02
CA GLU A 121 0.96 -15.79 16.09
C GLU A 121 0.05 -15.81 14.86
N MET A 122 -0.46 -14.65 14.42
CA MET A 122 -1.28 -14.53 13.22
C MET A 122 -0.56 -15.02 11.95
N LEU A 123 0.74 -14.72 11.82
CA LEU A 123 1.56 -15.15 10.67
C LEU A 123 1.75 -16.67 10.58
N GLN A 124 1.67 -17.37 11.73
CA GLN A 124 1.76 -18.83 11.82
C GLN A 124 0.40 -19.52 11.59
N HIS A 125 -0.69 -18.77 11.57
CA HIS A 125 -2.02 -19.33 11.36
C HIS A 125 -2.15 -19.90 9.93
N SER A 126 -2.94 -20.96 9.74
CA SER A 126 -3.12 -21.58 8.41
C SER A 126 -3.97 -20.75 7.45
N ASP A 127 -4.70 -19.77 8.00
CA ASP A 127 -5.63 -18.94 7.25
C ASP A 127 -4.91 -17.80 6.51
N PRO A 128 -4.96 -17.75 5.17
CA PRO A 128 -4.30 -16.71 4.38
C PRO A 128 -4.78 -15.29 4.70
N GLU A 129 -6.06 -15.09 5.05
CA GLU A 129 -6.61 -13.76 5.33
C GLU A 129 -6.02 -13.16 6.61
N ASN A 130 -6.01 -13.95 7.70
CA ASN A 130 -5.35 -13.55 8.94
C ASN A 130 -3.86 -13.25 8.75
N ARG A 131 -3.17 -14.04 7.93
CA ARG A 131 -1.75 -13.78 7.61
C ARG A 131 -1.58 -12.47 6.84
N LEU A 132 -2.42 -12.19 5.84
CA LEU A 132 -2.36 -10.94 5.08
C LEU A 132 -2.61 -9.73 5.97
N LYS A 133 -3.61 -9.78 6.85
CA LYS A 133 -3.89 -8.73 7.83
C LYS A 133 -2.69 -8.48 8.76
N ALA A 134 -1.97 -9.53 9.15
CA ALA A 134 -0.74 -9.39 9.92
C ALA A 134 0.36 -8.69 9.12
N PHE A 135 0.57 -9.06 7.84
CA PHE A 135 1.54 -8.37 6.97
C PHE A 135 1.20 -6.90 6.75
N GLU A 136 -0.07 -6.58 6.50
CA GLU A 136 -0.55 -5.21 6.35
C GLU A 136 -0.27 -4.38 7.61
N THR A 137 -0.68 -4.89 8.77
CA THR A 137 -0.48 -4.20 10.05
C THR A 137 1.01 -4.02 10.36
N LEU A 138 1.83 -5.04 10.12
CA LEU A 138 3.28 -4.96 10.31
C LEU A 138 3.93 -3.96 9.35
N SER A 139 3.45 -3.85 8.11
CA SER A 139 3.93 -2.85 7.15
C SER A 139 3.58 -1.42 7.59
N ALA A 140 2.38 -1.21 8.13
CA ALA A 140 1.99 0.06 8.74
C ALA A 140 2.90 0.43 9.93
N LEU A 141 3.14 -0.51 10.86
CA LEU A 141 4.05 -0.29 12.00
C LEU A 141 5.50 -0.05 11.56
N ALA A 142 5.96 -0.77 10.52
CA ALA A 142 7.27 -0.59 9.95
C ALA A 142 7.46 0.81 9.33
N SER A 143 6.41 1.36 8.71
CA SER A 143 6.38 2.75 8.23
C SER A 143 6.50 3.77 9.36
N MET A 144 6.08 3.40 10.57
CA MET A 144 6.30 4.18 11.81
C MET A 144 7.67 3.91 12.47
N ASN A 145 8.62 3.29 11.76
CA ASN A 145 9.96 2.94 12.25
C ASN A 145 9.96 1.98 13.46
N ASN A 146 8.93 1.14 13.60
CA ASN A 146 8.94 0.05 14.57
C ASN A 146 9.92 -1.04 14.13
N LYS A 147 11.06 -1.14 14.83
CA LYS A 147 12.18 -2.03 14.44
C LYS A 147 11.82 -3.51 14.51
N GLU A 148 11.04 -3.91 15.51
CA GLU A 148 10.61 -5.31 15.65
C GLU A 148 9.61 -5.68 14.55
N ALA A 149 8.72 -4.75 14.17
CA ALA A 149 7.83 -4.94 13.04
C ALA A 149 8.59 -5.09 11.72
N ILE A 150 9.58 -4.23 11.45
CA ILE A 150 10.45 -4.32 10.25
C ILE A 150 11.11 -5.70 10.18
N LYS A 151 11.74 -6.12 11.29
CA LYS A 151 12.44 -7.40 11.37
C LYS A 151 11.48 -8.57 11.13
N LEU A 152 10.35 -8.60 11.84
CA LEU A 152 9.36 -9.67 11.72
C LEU A 152 8.76 -9.72 10.32
N LEU A 153 8.46 -8.57 9.72
CA LEU A 153 7.91 -8.46 8.37
C LEU A 153 8.85 -9.08 7.33
N ILE A 154 10.14 -8.71 7.36
CA ILE A 154 11.16 -9.20 6.43
C ILE A 154 11.44 -10.70 6.65
N GLU A 155 11.63 -11.13 7.91
CA GLU A 155 11.85 -12.54 8.26
C GLU A 155 10.67 -13.41 7.79
N SER A 156 9.44 -12.96 8.01
CA SER A 156 8.25 -13.71 7.61
C SER A 156 8.12 -13.82 6.09
N PHE A 157 8.50 -12.78 5.34
CA PHE A 157 8.54 -12.88 3.87
C PHE A 157 9.62 -13.84 3.38
N LYS A 158 10.81 -13.83 4.00
CA LYS A 158 11.91 -14.77 3.70
C LYS A 158 11.47 -16.23 3.88
N ASP A 159 10.64 -16.49 4.88
CA ASP A 159 10.16 -17.84 5.20
C ASP A 159 9.04 -18.34 4.27
N ILE A 160 8.44 -17.47 3.44
CA ILE A 160 7.46 -17.91 2.43
C ILE A 160 8.20 -18.69 1.33
N PRO A 161 7.83 -19.96 1.06
CA PRO A 161 8.48 -20.76 0.04
C PRO A 161 8.21 -20.22 -1.37
N ALA A 162 9.03 -20.64 -2.34
CA ALA A 162 8.77 -20.36 -3.75
C ALA A 162 7.37 -20.91 -4.14
N PRO A 163 6.53 -20.13 -4.85
CA PRO A 163 5.15 -20.51 -5.07
C PRO A 163 5.05 -21.61 -6.14
N VAL A 164 4.24 -22.64 -5.86
CA VAL A 164 4.04 -23.80 -6.75
C VAL A 164 2.61 -23.89 -7.31
N SER A 165 1.70 -23.05 -6.84
CA SER A 165 0.30 -22.96 -7.28
C SER A 165 -0.10 -21.50 -7.54
N LEU A 166 -1.25 -21.30 -8.18
CA LEU A 166 -1.75 -19.95 -8.46
C LEU A 166 -2.11 -19.19 -7.17
N GLU A 167 -2.69 -19.88 -6.19
CA GLU A 167 -3.05 -19.32 -4.89
C GLU A 167 -1.80 -18.86 -4.13
N ALA A 168 -0.73 -19.67 -4.16
CA ALA A 168 0.55 -19.30 -3.57
C ALA A 168 1.18 -18.09 -4.26
N VAL A 169 1.03 -17.97 -5.60
CA VAL A 169 1.48 -16.80 -6.36
C VAL A 169 0.73 -15.56 -5.93
N HIS A 170 -0.60 -15.60 -5.86
CA HIS A 170 -1.41 -14.45 -5.45
C HIS A 170 -1.06 -14.02 -4.03
N PHE A 171 -1.01 -14.96 -3.09
CA PHE A 171 -0.60 -14.66 -1.72
C PHE A 171 0.79 -14.01 -1.66
N LYS A 172 1.76 -14.55 -2.39
CA LYS A 172 3.13 -14.01 -2.38
C LYS A 172 3.22 -12.63 -3.03
N LEU A 173 2.43 -12.37 -4.07
CA LEU A 173 2.32 -11.03 -4.69
C LEU A 173 1.75 -10.01 -3.70
N GLU A 174 0.67 -10.35 -3.00
CA GLU A 174 0.09 -9.44 -1.99
C GLU A 174 1.08 -9.17 -0.86
N VAL A 175 1.73 -10.21 -0.31
CA VAL A 175 2.77 -10.01 0.70
C VAL A 175 3.93 -9.18 0.16
N PHE A 176 4.34 -9.42 -1.09
CA PHE A 176 5.43 -8.68 -1.71
C PHE A 176 5.15 -7.18 -1.77
N ARG A 177 3.90 -6.75 -2.00
CA ARG A 177 3.51 -5.32 -1.97
C ARG A 177 3.82 -4.66 -0.64
N PHE A 178 3.63 -5.37 0.48
CA PHE A 178 3.89 -4.84 1.81
C PHE A 178 5.37 -4.70 2.15
N VAL A 179 6.23 -5.49 1.49
CA VAL A 179 7.68 -5.50 1.76
C VAL A 179 8.49 -4.84 0.65
N ASN A 180 7.91 -4.54 -0.51
CA ASN A 180 8.60 -3.92 -1.64
C ASN A 180 8.87 -2.42 -1.37
N ARG A 181 9.89 -2.16 -0.56
CA ARG A 181 10.35 -0.83 -0.17
C ARG A 181 11.86 -0.72 -0.37
N ASP A 182 12.32 0.49 -0.71
CA ASP A 182 13.72 0.79 -1.01
C ASP A 182 14.66 0.43 0.15
N ASP A 183 14.20 0.60 1.40
CA ASP A 183 14.94 0.29 2.61
C ASP A 183 15.18 -1.23 2.81
N TYR A 184 14.42 -2.09 2.13
CA TYR A 184 14.52 -3.55 2.27
C TYR A 184 15.18 -4.23 1.07
N VAL A 185 15.61 -3.48 0.06
CA VAL A 185 16.12 -4.03 -1.22
C VAL A 185 17.21 -5.07 -1.02
N GLN A 186 18.17 -4.79 -0.12
CA GLN A 186 19.28 -5.70 0.15
C GLN A 186 18.83 -7.03 0.78
N ASP A 187 17.73 -7.02 1.54
CA ASP A 187 17.14 -8.20 2.15
C ASP A 187 16.24 -8.98 1.18
N LEU A 188 15.60 -8.29 0.24
CA LEU A 188 14.69 -8.90 -0.74
C LEU A 188 15.45 -9.59 -1.88
N ILE A 189 16.52 -8.99 -2.41
CA ILE A 189 17.28 -9.50 -3.55
C ILE A 189 17.62 -11.01 -3.42
N PRO A 190 18.20 -11.49 -2.30
CA PRO A 190 18.51 -12.91 -2.15
C PRO A 190 17.28 -13.82 -2.20
N VAL A 191 16.15 -13.38 -1.63
CA VAL A 191 14.88 -14.12 -1.61
C VAL A 191 14.31 -14.24 -3.01
N LEU A 192 14.31 -13.15 -3.76
CA LEU A 192 13.78 -13.13 -5.13
C LEU A 192 14.64 -13.98 -6.08
N PHE A 193 15.97 -13.97 -5.92
CA PHE A 193 16.81 -14.89 -6.69
C PHE A 193 16.58 -16.35 -6.29
N ARG A 194 16.51 -16.68 -5.00
CA ARG A 194 16.14 -18.04 -4.55
C ARG A 194 14.84 -18.48 -5.23
N ASP A 195 13.83 -17.62 -5.22
CA ASP A 195 12.55 -17.90 -5.84
C ASP A 195 12.65 -18.09 -7.36
N LEU A 196 13.48 -17.34 -8.08
CA LEU A 196 13.72 -17.58 -9.52
C LEU A 196 14.35 -18.94 -9.80
N TYR A 197 15.21 -19.43 -8.90
CA TYR A 197 15.87 -20.73 -9.03
C TYR A 197 14.92 -21.89 -8.68
N GLU A 198 14.06 -21.71 -7.68
CA GLU A 198 13.17 -22.77 -7.18
C GLU A 198 11.82 -22.83 -7.91
N THR A 199 11.34 -21.71 -8.44
CA THR A 199 10.03 -21.63 -9.10
C THR A 199 10.12 -22.17 -10.53
N LYS A 200 9.42 -23.29 -10.79
CA LYS A 200 9.24 -23.78 -12.17
C LYS A 200 8.45 -22.75 -12.97
N SER A 201 8.96 -22.35 -14.13
CA SER A 201 8.27 -21.43 -15.05
C SER A 201 7.08 -22.12 -15.74
N THR A 202 5.88 -21.94 -15.18
CA THR A 202 4.60 -22.45 -15.74
C THR A 202 3.64 -21.29 -15.96
N ASN A 203 2.44 -21.56 -16.52
CA ASN A 203 1.42 -20.52 -16.66
C ASN A 203 0.93 -19.98 -15.31
N GLN A 204 0.93 -20.81 -14.25
CA GLN A 204 0.48 -20.41 -12.91
C GLN A 204 1.49 -19.47 -12.24
N THR A 205 2.79 -19.73 -12.41
CA THR A 205 3.87 -18.99 -11.72
C THR A 205 4.42 -17.81 -12.51
N ARG A 206 3.99 -17.62 -13.76
CA ARG A 206 4.47 -16.57 -14.65
C ARG A 206 4.33 -15.17 -14.06
N GLN A 207 3.25 -14.89 -13.33
CA GLN A 207 3.02 -13.58 -12.72
C GLN A 207 4.10 -13.26 -11.69
N TRP A 208 4.38 -14.19 -10.76
CA TRP A 208 5.44 -14.03 -9.76
C TRP A 208 6.82 -13.83 -10.40
N ILE A 209 7.17 -14.65 -11.40
CA ILE A 209 8.45 -14.51 -12.11
C ILE A 209 8.54 -13.14 -12.82
N SER A 210 7.45 -12.67 -13.42
CA SER A 210 7.41 -11.38 -14.10
C SER A 210 7.59 -10.22 -13.11
N GLU A 211 6.98 -10.34 -11.94
CA GLU A 211 7.09 -9.37 -10.85
C GLU A 211 8.51 -9.29 -10.29
N ILE A 212 9.17 -10.44 -10.08
CA ILE A 212 10.58 -10.47 -9.71
C ILE A 212 11.44 -9.73 -10.75
N PHE A 213 11.25 -10.03 -12.04
CA PHE A 213 12.04 -9.36 -13.08
C PHE A 213 11.77 -7.86 -13.16
N ARG A 214 10.53 -7.42 -12.92
CA ARG A 214 10.18 -5.99 -12.83
C ARG A 214 10.92 -5.32 -11.68
N PHE A 215 10.96 -5.95 -10.51
CA PHE A 215 11.73 -5.46 -9.37
C PHE A 215 13.23 -5.40 -9.69
N LEU A 216 13.81 -6.49 -10.23
CA LEU A 216 15.24 -6.53 -10.56
C LEU A 216 15.63 -5.54 -11.65
N SER A 217 14.75 -5.19 -12.58
CA SER A 217 15.04 -4.14 -13.59
C SER A 217 15.15 -2.75 -12.97
N ILE A 218 14.34 -2.45 -11.95
CA ILE A 218 14.43 -1.17 -11.21
C ILE A 218 15.78 -1.08 -10.50
N TYR A 219 16.22 -2.19 -9.89
CA TYR A 219 17.45 -2.27 -9.11
C TYR A 219 18.66 -2.81 -9.88
N LYS A 220 18.67 -2.74 -11.22
CA LYS A 220 19.74 -3.34 -12.03
C LYS A 220 21.14 -2.74 -11.82
N LYS A 221 21.22 -1.55 -11.21
CA LYS A 221 22.48 -0.89 -10.84
C LYS A 221 23.12 -1.51 -9.58
N GLU A 222 22.37 -2.29 -8.82
CA GLU A 222 22.90 -3.05 -7.69
C GLU A 222 23.82 -4.16 -8.22
N GLU A 223 25.10 -4.15 -7.82
CA GLU A 223 26.11 -5.13 -8.28
C GLU A 223 25.65 -6.57 -8.08
N LYS A 224 24.98 -6.85 -6.95
CA LYS A 224 24.42 -8.17 -6.65
C LYS A 224 23.33 -8.57 -7.65
N VAL A 225 22.54 -7.64 -8.16
CA VAL A 225 21.51 -7.92 -9.17
C VAL A 225 22.17 -8.26 -10.50
N THR A 226 23.05 -7.38 -10.99
CA THR A 226 23.75 -7.58 -12.27
C THR A 226 24.52 -8.90 -12.27
N GLY A 227 25.36 -9.14 -11.24
CA GLY A 227 26.20 -10.33 -11.17
C GLY A 227 25.41 -11.64 -11.09
N ASN A 228 24.27 -11.66 -10.38
CA ASN A 228 23.40 -12.85 -10.35
C ASN A 228 22.67 -13.05 -11.69
N LEU A 229 22.17 -11.99 -12.33
CA LEU A 229 21.53 -12.07 -13.64
C LEU A 229 22.51 -12.60 -14.71
N GLU A 230 23.74 -12.10 -14.75
CA GLU A 230 24.79 -12.58 -15.65
C GLU A 230 25.11 -14.05 -15.42
N LYS A 231 25.22 -14.48 -14.15
CA LYS A 231 25.41 -15.89 -13.80
C LYS A 231 24.28 -16.76 -14.34
N MET A 232 23.02 -16.36 -14.13
CA MET A 232 21.85 -17.10 -14.62
C MET A 232 21.85 -17.29 -16.15
N LEU A 233 22.43 -16.38 -16.94
CA LEU A 233 22.54 -16.56 -18.40
C LEU A 233 23.39 -17.78 -18.79
N THR A 234 24.37 -18.14 -17.96
CA THR A 234 25.28 -19.27 -18.22
C THR A 234 24.69 -20.62 -17.82
N GLU A 235 23.71 -20.62 -16.91
CA GLU A 235 23.17 -21.85 -16.33
C GLU A 235 22.17 -22.55 -17.25
N LYS A 236 22.20 -23.88 -17.29
CA LYS A 236 21.37 -24.67 -18.22
C LYS A 236 19.90 -24.78 -17.80
N GLN A 237 19.58 -24.54 -16.53
CA GLN A 237 18.23 -24.71 -16.00
C GLN A 237 17.24 -23.65 -16.50
N PHE A 238 17.73 -22.46 -16.87
CA PHE A 238 16.86 -21.39 -17.34
C PHE A 238 16.55 -21.56 -18.82
N SER A 239 15.26 -21.46 -19.15
CA SER A 239 14.79 -21.52 -20.53
C SER A 239 15.31 -20.35 -21.36
N TYR A 240 15.33 -20.52 -22.68
CA TYR A 240 15.69 -19.45 -23.62
C TYR A 240 14.88 -18.16 -23.37
N ARG A 241 13.59 -18.27 -23.05
CA ARG A 241 12.71 -17.13 -22.79
C ARG A 241 13.13 -16.34 -21.54
N ILE A 242 13.49 -17.04 -20.46
CA ILE A 242 13.98 -16.42 -19.23
C ILE A 242 15.32 -15.73 -19.49
N LYS A 243 16.24 -16.42 -20.19
CA LYS A 243 17.53 -15.82 -20.57
C LYS A 243 17.37 -14.59 -21.45
N LYS A 244 16.43 -14.59 -22.39
CA LYS A 244 16.12 -13.41 -23.19
C LYS A 244 15.68 -12.25 -22.29
N ARG A 245 14.73 -12.48 -21.38
CA ARG A 245 14.26 -11.44 -20.45
C ARG A 245 15.39 -10.89 -19.58
N ILE A 246 16.30 -11.74 -19.13
CA ILE A 246 17.48 -11.32 -18.37
C ILE A 246 18.39 -10.41 -19.21
N LYS A 247 18.66 -10.77 -20.47
CA LYS A 247 19.43 -9.91 -21.38
C LYS A 247 18.75 -8.57 -21.59
N ASP A 248 17.44 -8.56 -21.83
CA ASP A 248 16.68 -7.33 -22.01
C ASP A 248 16.87 -6.38 -20.80
N ILE A 249 16.86 -6.91 -19.57
CA ILE A 249 17.08 -6.12 -18.33
C ILE A 249 18.51 -5.56 -18.26
N LEU A 250 19.50 -6.35 -18.65
CA LEU A 250 20.92 -5.96 -18.62
C LEU A 250 21.28 -4.96 -19.73
N GLU A 251 20.58 -5.02 -20.87
CA GLU A 251 20.82 -4.20 -22.06
C GLU A 251 19.96 -2.92 -22.10
N GLU A 252 18.86 -2.85 -21.34
CA GLU A 252 18.08 -1.61 -21.23
C GLU A 252 18.98 -0.49 -20.68
N ASP A 253 19.01 0.66 -21.36
CA ASP A 253 19.62 1.87 -20.81
C ASP A 253 18.73 2.42 -19.69
N CYS A 254 19.30 2.80 -18.54
CA CYS A 254 18.56 3.58 -17.54
C CYS A 254 18.31 4.98 -18.10
N TYR A 255 17.07 5.28 -18.47
CA TYR A 255 16.62 6.68 -18.63
C TYR A 255 16.41 7.32 -17.25
#